data_AF-A0A534LYD0-F1
#
_entry.id   AF-A0A534LYD0-F1
#
_cell.length_a   1.000
_cell.length_b   1.000
_cell.length_c   1.000
_cell.angle_alpha   90.00
_cell.angle_beta   90.00
_cell.angle_gamma   90.00
#
_symmetry.space_group_name_H-M   'P 1'
#
loop_
_entity.id
_entity.type
_entity.pdbx_description
1 polymer ?
#
loop_
_entity_poly.entity_id
_entity_poly.type
_entity_poly.pdbx_seq_one_letter_code
_entity_poly.pdbx_strand_id
1 'polypeptide(L)'
;MGTKIQIVFDTADPDRLARFWSQALHYKVQDPPAGFATWEAALRAWHVPEEEWHSTSAIVDPEGRGPRILFQLMDTPKPGKNRLHLDLNVSGGSAVSPKTRKSQVDKEVDRLLELGAVKQKVWDEAPRSEGEPLEYWVVLLDPEGN
;
A
#
# COMPACT_ATOMS: atom_id res chain seq x y z
N MET A 1 -21.74 3.60 14.44
CA MET A 1 -20.92 3.71 13.21
C MET A 1 -19.48 3.94 13.65
N GLY A 2 -18.51 3.17 13.15
CA GLY A 2 -17.11 3.37 13.53
C GLY A 2 -16.54 4.67 12.95
N THR A 3 -15.59 5.28 13.65
CA THR A 3 -14.87 6.46 13.17
C THR A 3 -13.95 6.08 12.00
N LYS A 4 -14.02 6.83 10.89
CA LYS A 4 -13.09 6.64 9.77
C LYS A 4 -11.68 7.08 10.19
N ILE A 5 -10.68 6.31 9.75
CA ILE A 5 -9.26 6.62 9.99
C ILE A 5 -8.55 6.88 8.67
N GLN A 6 -7.37 7.51 8.77
CA GLN A 6 -6.40 7.65 7.70
C GLN A 6 -5.07 7.08 8.19
N ILE A 7 -4.32 6.49 7.25
CA ILE A 7 -2.94 6.07 7.48
C ILE A 7 -2.01 7.06 6.78
N VAL A 8 -0.93 7.48 7.44
CA VAL A 8 0.06 8.41 6.90
C VAL A 8 1.43 7.74 6.91
N PHE A 9 2.11 7.79 5.76
CA PHE A 9 3.46 7.27 5.53
C PHE A 9 4.41 8.43 5.30
N ASP A 10 5.51 8.44 6.04
CA ASP A 10 6.67 9.26 5.72
C ASP A 10 7.43 8.59 4.58
N THR A 11 7.86 9.38 3.58
CA THR A 11 8.50 8.86 2.37
C THR A 11 9.44 9.88 1.74
N ALA A 12 10.38 9.42 0.91
CA ALA A 12 11.26 10.28 0.13
C ALA A 12 10.64 10.64 -1.25
N ASP A 13 9.69 9.86 -1.75
CA ASP A 13 8.99 10.09 -3.01
C ASP A 13 7.50 9.71 -2.89
N PRO A 14 6.63 10.68 -2.50
CA PRO A 14 5.20 10.45 -2.35
C PRO A 14 4.52 9.85 -3.57
N ASP A 15 4.88 10.32 -4.77
CA ASP A 15 4.24 9.90 -6.01
C ASP A 15 4.64 8.49 -6.40
N ARG A 16 5.89 8.08 -6.15
CA ARG A 16 6.35 6.71 -6.38
C ARG A 16 5.66 5.72 -5.46
N LEU A 17 5.55 6.02 -4.16
CA LEU A 17 4.82 5.15 -3.25
C LEU A 17 3.31 5.12 -3.54
N ALA A 18 2.70 6.26 -3.89
CA ALA A 18 1.30 6.29 -4.28
C ALA A 18 1.01 5.41 -5.52
N ARG A 19 1.87 5.45 -6.54
CA ARG A 19 1.75 4.58 -7.73
C ARG A 19 1.91 3.10 -7.39
N PHE A 20 2.84 2.74 -6.51
CA PHE A 20 3.01 1.36 -6.09
C PHE A 20 1.82 0.86 -5.27
N TRP A 21 1.47 1.57 -4.20
CA TRP A 21 0.44 1.14 -3.27
C TRP A 21 -0.97 1.20 -3.86
N SER A 22 -1.26 2.11 -4.80
CA SER A 22 -2.53 2.07 -5.56
C SER A 22 -2.68 0.77 -6.32
N GLN A 23 -1.63 0.32 -7.02
CA GLN A 23 -1.65 -0.94 -7.75
C GLN A 23 -1.61 -2.17 -6.83
N ALA A 24 -0.91 -2.10 -5.70
CA ALA A 24 -0.85 -3.20 -4.75
C ALA A 24 -2.19 -3.45 -4.04
N LEU A 25 -2.91 -2.38 -3.69
CA LEU A 25 -4.20 -2.46 -2.98
C LEU A 25 -5.42 -2.43 -3.91
N HIS A 26 -5.21 -2.29 -5.23
CA HIS A 26 -6.27 -1.98 -6.20
C HIS A 26 -7.06 -0.71 -5.84
N TYR A 27 -6.36 0.24 -5.21
CA TYR A 27 -6.86 1.58 -4.94
C TYR A 27 -6.60 2.47 -6.16
N LYS A 28 -7.08 3.70 -6.11
CA LYS A 28 -6.68 4.74 -7.06
C LYS A 28 -5.91 5.85 -6.37
N VAL A 29 -5.05 6.53 -7.12
CA VAL A 29 -4.55 7.85 -6.71
C VAL A 29 -5.75 8.78 -6.52
N GLN A 30 -5.72 9.57 -5.46
CA GLN A 30 -6.82 10.44 -5.09
C GLN A 30 -7.02 11.51 -6.18
N ASP A 31 -8.27 11.66 -6.62
CA ASP A 31 -8.64 12.72 -7.56
C ASP A 31 -8.44 14.10 -6.93
N PRO A 32 -8.23 15.15 -7.73
CA PRO A 32 -8.27 16.51 -7.23
C PRO A 32 -9.62 16.84 -6.57
N PRO A 33 -9.66 17.86 -5.70
CA PRO A 33 -10.90 18.33 -5.08
C PRO A 33 -11.96 18.70 -6.12
N ALA A 34 -13.23 18.53 -5.74
CA ALA A 34 -14.36 18.88 -6.60
C ALA A 34 -14.25 20.33 -7.09
N GLY A 35 -14.46 20.52 -8.40
CA GLY A 35 -14.32 21.83 -9.06
C GLY A 35 -12.97 22.05 -9.75
N PHE A 36 -12.00 21.14 -9.57
CA PHE A 36 -10.69 21.21 -10.24
C PHE A 36 -10.48 20.01 -11.17
N ALA A 37 -9.91 20.27 -12.36
CA ALA A 37 -9.61 19.22 -13.33
C ALA A 37 -8.31 18.46 -13.01
N THR A 38 -7.37 19.10 -12.31
CA THR A 38 -6.08 18.51 -11.92
C THR A 38 -5.66 19.01 -10.53
N TRP A 39 -4.72 18.32 -9.89
CA TRP A 39 -4.15 18.77 -8.62
C TRP A 39 -3.39 20.09 -8.76
N GLU A 40 -2.65 20.29 -9.86
CA GLU A 40 -1.95 21.54 -10.17
C GLU A 40 -2.90 22.74 -10.25
N ALA A 41 -4.10 22.56 -10.80
CA ALA A 41 -5.12 23.60 -10.84
C ALA A 41 -5.62 23.96 -9.42
N ALA A 42 -5.85 22.95 -8.58
CA ALA A 42 -6.29 23.14 -7.19
C ALA A 42 -5.20 23.83 -6.36
N LEU A 43 -3.97 23.32 -6.41
CA LEU A 43 -2.82 23.82 -5.65
C LEU A 43 -2.48 25.27 -6.04
N ARG A 44 -2.53 25.60 -7.33
CA ARG A 44 -2.37 26.98 -7.81
C ARG A 44 -3.47 27.90 -7.28
N ALA A 45 -4.73 27.47 -7.28
CA ALA A 45 -5.84 28.26 -6.75
C ALA A 45 -5.74 28.47 -5.23
N TRP A 46 -5.08 27.56 -4.52
CA TRP A 46 -4.80 27.67 -3.08
C TRP A 46 -3.49 28.40 -2.77
N HIS A 47 -2.77 28.89 -3.78
CA HIS A 47 -1.49 29.57 -3.63
C HIS A 47 -0.41 28.72 -2.95
N VAL A 48 -0.44 27.39 -3.17
CA VAL A 48 0.64 26.50 -2.73
C VAL A 48 1.85 26.70 -3.66
N PRO A 49 3.06 26.94 -3.12
CA PRO A 49 4.28 27.07 -3.92
C PRO A 49 4.51 25.85 -4.82
N GLU A 50 5.00 26.04 -6.05
CA GLU A 50 5.16 24.93 -7.02
C GLU A 50 6.14 23.86 -6.53
N GLU A 51 7.14 24.26 -5.73
CA GLU A 51 8.08 23.35 -5.07
C GLU A 51 7.42 22.39 -4.07
N GLU A 52 6.24 22.73 -3.54
CA GLU A 52 5.48 21.91 -2.59
C GLU A 52 4.46 20.99 -3.27
N TRP A 53 4.27 21.05 -4.59
CA TRP A 53 3.20 20.31 -5.27
C TRP A 53 3.34 18.79 -5.19
N HIS A 54 4.57 18.31 -5.03
CA HIS A 54 4.89 16.88 -4.86
C HIS A 54 5.22 16.52 -3.40
N SER A 55 4.94 17.43 -2.45
CA SER A 55 5.18 17.19 -1.02
C SER A 55 4.24 16.12 -0.45
N THR A 56 3.11 15.84 -1.09
CA THR A 56 2.21 14.76 -0.69
C THR A 56 1.55 14.10 -1.89
N SER A 57 1.19 12.83 -1.73
CA SER A 57 0.38 12.07 -2.68
C SER A 57 -0.49 11.10 -1.90
N ALA A 58 -1.69 10.76 -2.39
CA ALA A 58 -2.61 9.92 -1.64
C ALA A 58 -3.33 8.93 -2.51
N ILE A 59 -3.74 7.81 -1.90
CA ILE A 59 -4.57 6.79 -2.53
C ILE A 59 -5.84 6.54 -1.71
N VAL A 60 -6.91 6.20 -2.41
CA VAL A 60 -8.24 5.93 -1.83
C VAL A 60 -8.82 4.65 -2.40
N ASP A 61 -9.55 3.92 -1.57
CA ASP A 61 -10.41 2.84 -2.04
C ASP A 61 -11.47 3.44 -2.97
N PRO A 62 -11.58 3.01 -4.25
CA PRO A 62 -12.58 3.52 -5.18
C PRO A 62 -14.02 3.30 -4.69
N GLU A 63 -14.26 2.30 -3.85
CA GLU A 63 -15.56 2.02 -3.24
C GLU A 63 -15.73 2.66 -1.85
N GLY A 64 -14.70 3.34 -1.34
CA GLY A 64 -14.74 4.07 -0.08
C GLY A 64 -14.90 3.21 1.18
N ARG A 65 -14.58 1.90 1.10
CA ARG A 65 -14.67 0.97 2.24
C ARG A 65 -13.40 1.02 3.08
N GLY A 66 -12.25 1.05 2.43
CA GLY A 66 -10.94 1.12 3.07
C GLY A 66 -10.50 2.54 3.50
N PRO A 67 -9.47 2.64 4.35
CA PRO A 67 -8.93 3.93 4.79
C PRO A 67 -8.22 4.64 3.64
N ARG A 68 -8.19 5.99 3.70
CA ARG A 68 -7.27 6.78 2.88
C ARG A 68 -5.83 6.53 3.35
N ILE A 69 -4.91 6.45 2.40
CA ILE A 69 -3.47 6.38 2.69
C ILE A 69 -2.81 7.63 2.09
N LEU A 70 -2.12 8.40 2.93
CA LEU A 70 -1.37 9.60 2.57
C LEU A 70 0.12 9.31 2.64
N PHE A 71 0.83 9.66 1.58
CA PHE A 71 2.29 9.65 1.50
C PHE A 71 2.77 11.09 1.61
N GLN A 72 3.63 11.36 2.60
CA GLN A 72 4.13 12.69 2.92
C GLN A 72 5.64 12.72 2.75
N LEU A 73 6.12 13.69 1.96
CA LEU A 73 7.53 13.95 1.75
C LEU A 73 8.17 14.34 3.08
N MET A 74 9.32 13.74 3.37
CA MET A 74 10.15 14.11 4.51
C MET A 74 11.55 14.44 4.03
N ASP A 75 11.95 15.71 4.21
CA ASP A 75 13.25 16.24 3.78
C ASP A 75 14.43 15.59 4.51
N THR A 76 14.18 15.09 5.73
CA THR A 76 15.17 14.34 6.50
C THR A 76 14.84 12.85 6.45
N PRO A 77 15.76 12.00 5.97
CA PRO A 77 15.57 10.56 5.98
C PRO A 77 15.22 10.06 7.38
N LYS A 78 14.13 9.29 7.49
CA LYS A 78 13.71 8.68 8.75
C LYS A 78 14.79 7.70 9.24
N PRO A 79 15.07 7.64 10.55
CA PRO A 79 15.93 6.59 11.09
C PRO A 79 15.23 5.22 10.98
N GLY A 80 15.54 4.49 9.91
CA GLY A 80 14.98 3.18 9.61
C GLY A 80 13.59 3.23 8.97
N LYS A 81 12.97 2.06 8.85
CA LYS A 81 11.70 1.88 8.13
C LYS A 81 10.46 2.30 8.92
N ASN A 82 9.35 2.51 8.21
CA ASN A 82 8.04 2.67 8.83
C ASN A 82 7.70 1.42 9.68
N ARG A 83 7.38 1.60 10.96
CA ARG A 83 7.00 0.52 11.88
C ARG A 83 5.51 0.18 11.75
N LEU A 84 5.07 -0.01 10.51
CA LEU A 84 3.70 -0.35 10.13
C LEU A 84 3.76 -1.45 9.07
N HIS A 85 2.83 -2.40 9.17
CA HIS A 85 2.72 -3.55 8.30
C HIS A 85 1.34 -3.49 7.65
N LEU A 86 1.27 -3.64 6.33
CA LEU A 86 0.00 -3.77 5.61
C LEU A 86 -0.09 -5.19 5.06
N ASP A 87 -1.03 -5.97 5.60
CA ASP A 87 -1.22 -7.36 5.20
C ASP A 87 -2.23 -7.46 4.05
N LEU A 88 -1.74 -7.87 2.87
CA LEU A 88 -2.55 -8.05 1.67
C LEU A 88 -3.14 -9.47 1.65
N ASN A 89 -4.43 -9.57 1.94
CA ASN A 89 -5.15 -10.83 2.05
C ASN A 89 -5.65 -11.32 0.68
N VAL A 90 -4.75 -11.84 -0.14
CA VAL A 90 -5.03 -12.27 -1.52
C VAL A 90 -5.31 -13.76 -1.70
N SER A 91 -5.30 -14.53 -0.61
CA SER A 91 -5.40 -16.00 -0.66
C SER A 91 -6.82 -16.55 -0.87
N GLY A 92 -7.85 -15.70 -0.84
CA GLY A 92 -9.26 -16.13 -0.91
C GLY A 92 -9.81 -16.70 0.40
N GLY A 93 -9.02 -16.72 1.49
CA GLY A 93 -9.48 -17.09 2.83
C GLY A 93 -9.54 -18.61 3.09
N SER A 94 -10.11 -18.99 4.24
CA SER A 94 -10.08 -20.37 4.76
C SER A 94 -10.93 -21.36 3.95
N ALA A 95 -11.89 -20.88 3.16
CA ALA A 95 -12.72 -21.72 2.29
C ALA A 95 -11.96 -22.28 1.07
N VAL A 96 -10.78 -21.71 0.76
CA VAL A 96 -9.95 -22.10 -0.38
C VAL A 96 -8.90 -23.13 0.05
N SER A 97 -8.62 -24.12 -0.81
CA SER A 97 -7.64 -25.17 -0.48
C SER A 97 -6.25 -24.58 -0.20
N PRO A 98 -5.45 -25.14 0.72
CA PRO A 98 -4.11 -24.64 1.04
C PRO A 98 -3.19 -24.49 -0.18
N LYS A 99 -3.24 -25.46 -1.11
CA LYS A 99 -2.46 -25.42 -2.36
C LYS A 99 -2.86 -24.23 -3.23
N THR A 100 -4.17 -23.97 -3.36
CA THR A 100 -4.67 -22.83 -4.13
C THR A 100 -4.34 -21.50 -3.45
N ARG A 101 -4.48 -21.42 -2.12
CA ARG A 101 -4.09 -20.24 -1.32
C ARG A 101 -2.64 -19.85 -1.57
N LYS A 102 -1.73 -20.82 -1.47
CA LYS A 102 -0.29 -20.63 -1.74
C LYS A 102 -0.04 -20.12 -3.16
N SER A 103 -0.63 -20.78 -4.16
CA SER A 103 -0.48 -20.37 -5.56
C SER A 103 -1.02 -18.96 -5.85
N GLN A 104 -2.08 -18.51 -5.18
CA GLN A 104 -2.61 -17.15 -5.32
C GLN A 104 -1.67 -16.12 -4.69
N VAL A 105 -1.13 -16.41 -3.49
CA VAL A 105 -0.13 -15.56 -2.84
C VAL A 105 1.13 -15.45 -3.71
N ASP A 106 1.62 -16.56 -4.25
CA ASP A 106 2.82 -16.58 -5.11
C ASP A 106 2.63 -15.74 -6.37
N LYS A 107 1.48 -15.89 -7.02
CA LYS A 107 1.13 -15.09 -8.22
C LYS A 107 1.10 -13.60 -7.90
N GLU A 108 0.54 -13.22 -6.76
CA GLU A 108 0.50 -11.82 -6.37
C GLU A 108 1.89 -11.29 -6.00
N VAL A 109 2.69 -12.10 -5.32
CA VAL A 109 4.08 -11.77 -5.02
C VAL A 109 4.84 -11.49 -6.31
N ASP A 110 4.73 -12.34 -7.33
CA ASP A 110 5.41 -12.14 -8.61
C ASP A 110 4.98 -10.81 -9.27
N ARG A 111 3.68 -10.49 -9.26
CA ARG A 111 3.16 -9.21 -9.75
C ARG A 111 3.72 -8.02 -8.97
N LEU A 112 3.77 -8.09 -7.64
CA LEU A 112 4.29 -7.00 -6.81
C LEU A 112 5.79 -6.80 -7.00
N LEU A 113 6.56 -7.85 -7.26
CA LEU A 113 7.97 -7.74 -7.62
C LEU A 113 8.18 -7.00 -8.95
N GLU A 114 7.33 -7.25 -9.96
CA GLU A 114 7.34 -6.49 -11.21
C GLU A 114 7.05 -4.99 -11.02
N LEU A 115 6.30 -4.65 -9.97
CA LEU A 115 5.98 -3.27 -9.58
C LEU A 115 7.05 -2.61 -8.70
N GLY A 116 8.13 -3.32 -8.38
CA GLY A 116 9.26 -2.79 -7.63
C GLY A 116 9.28 -3.12 -6.13
N ALA A 117 8.43 -4.05 -5.68
CA ALA A 117 8.59 -4.64 -4.35
C ALA A 117 9.86 -5.50 -4.28
N VAL A 118 10.38 -5.70 -3.06
CA VAL A 118 11.53 -6.59 -2.82
C VAL A 118 11.11 -7.73 -1.88
N LYS A 119 11.37 -8.98 -2.28
CA LYS A 119 11.10 -10.14 -1.41
C LYS A 119 12.07 -10.16 -0.25
N GLN A 120 11.56 -10.08 0.98
CA GLN A 120 12.38 -10.17 2.20
C GLN A 120 12.41 -11.59 2.76
N LYS A 121 11.24 -12.19 3.02
CA LYS A 121 11.15 -13.50 3.68
C LYS A 121 9.91 -14.26 3.26
N VAL A 122 10.05 -15.54 3.02
CA VAL A 122 8.93 -16.48 2.88
C VAL A 122 8.75 -17.20 4.20
N TRP A 123 7.51 -17.29 4.66
CA TRP A 123 7.09 -18.15 5.75
C TRP A 123 6.23 -19.27 5.17
N ASP A 124 6.66 -20.50 5.40
CA ASP A 124 6.06 -21.72 4.84
C ASP A 124 6.23 -22.83 5.88
N GLU A 125 5.49 -22.68 6.98
CA GLU A 125 5.54 -23.61 8.11
C GLU A 125 4.31 -24.52 8.08
N ALA A 126 4.54 -25.80 8.41
CA ALA A 126 3.44 -26.73 8.61
C ALA A 126 2.63 -26.32 9.86
N PRO A 127 1.32 -26.61 9.90
CA PRO A 127 0.51 -26.38 11.10
C PRO A 127 1.17 -27.01 12.34
N ARG A 128 1.15 -26.31 13.48
CA ARG A 128 1.82 -26.80 14.70
C ARG A 128 1.03 -27.90 15.39
N SER A 129 -0.27 -27.98 15.11
CA SER A 129 -1.17 -29.01 15.61
C SER A 129 -2.28 -29.33 14.61
N GLU A 130 -2.94 -30.47 14.81
CA GLU A 130 -4.07 -30.89 13.97
C GLU A 130 -5.24 -29.90 14.10
N GLY A 131 -5.68 -29.33 12.97
CA GLY A 131 -6.75 -28.33 12.92
C GLY A 131 -6.27 -26.87 12.85
N GLU A 132 -4.98 -26.60 13.00
CA GLU A 132 -4.43 -25.26 12.76
C GLU A 132 -4.37 -24.91 11.25
N PRO A 133 -4.58 -23.63 10.89
CA PRO A 133 -4.47 -23.19 9.51
C PRO A 133 -3.02 -23.28 9.01
N LEU A 134 -2.85 -23.50 7.72
CA LEU A 134 -1.55 -23.35 7.05
C LEU A 134 -0.98 -21.95 7.30
N GLU A 135 0.26 -21.89 7.79
CA GLU A 135 1.03 -20.66 7.98
C GLU A 135 1.87 -20.39 6.72
N TYR A 136 1.25 -19.72 5.74
CA TYR A 136 1.92 -19.28 4.52
C TYR A 136 1.72 -17.79 4.25
N TRP A 137 2.82 -17.03 4.22
CA TRP A 137 2.85 -15.65 3.76
C TRP A 137 4.25 -15.25 3.29
N VAL A 138 4.31 -14.20 2.48
CA VAL A 138 5.58 -13.63 2.01
C VAL A 138 5.66 -12.19 2.49
N VAL A 139 6.74 -11.88 3.19
CA VAL A 139 7.10 -10.51 3.56
C VAL A 139 7.79 -9.87 2.38
N LEU A 140 7.18 -8.82 1.86
CA LEU A 140 7.76 -7.95 0.85
C LEU A 140 8.09 -6.61 1.50
N LEU A 141 9.12 -5.96 0.97
CA LEU A 141 9.37 -4.55 1.19
C LEU A 141 8.81 -3.75 0.03
N ASP A 142 8.23 -2.59 0.31
CA ASP A 142 7.82 -1.65 -0.74
C ASP A 142 9.04 -1.05 -1.46
N PRO A 143 8.84 -0.22 -2.51
CA PRO A 143 9.95 0.35 -3.26
C PRO A 143 10.91 1.24 -2.44
N GLU A 144 10.55 1.65 -1.22
CA GLU A 144 11.42 2.38 -0.29
C GLU A 144 11.98 1.51 0.85
N GLY A 145 11.70 0.21 0.85
CA GLY A 145 12.23 -0.72 1.84
C GLY A 145 11.39 -0.84 3.12
N ASN A 146 10.13 -0.41 3.11
CA ASN A 146 9.22 -0.53 4.28
C ASN A 146 8.70 -1.95 4.46
#